data_AF-S6F214-F1
#
_entry.id   AF-S6F214-F1
#
_cell.length_a   1.000
_cell.length_b   1.000
_cell.length_c   1.000
_cell.angle_alpha   90.00
_cell.angle_beta   90.00
_cell.angle_gamma   90.00
#
_symmetry.space_group_name_H-M   'P 1'
#
loop_
_entity.id
_entity.type
_entity.pdbx_description
1 polymer ?
#
loop_
_entity_poly.entity_id
_entity_poly.type
_entity_poly.pdbx_seq_one_letter_code
_entity_poly.pdbx_strand_id
1 'polypeptide(L)'
;MKDYIQERVLEVAQYIIDSKDTIRKTAKVFGVSKSTIHKDMTERLPKINPVIAEQTHTILELNKAERHIRGGKATKLKYKAVD
;
A
#
# COMPACT_ATOMS: atom_id res chain seq x y z
N MET A 1 9.41 -22.68 -0.99
CA MET A 1 8.03 -22.18 -0.70
C MET A 1 8.02 -20.92 0.18
N LYS A 2 9.06 -20.62 0.98
CA LYS A 2 9.15 -19.31 1.66
C LYS A 2 9.67 -18.19 0.75
N ASP A 3 10.41 -18.57 -0.30
CA ASP A 3 11.11 -17.63 -1.18
C ASP A 3 10.13 -16.79 -2.03
N TYR A 4 9.05 -17.40 -2.55
CA TYR A 4 8.04 -16.67 -3.34
C TYR A 4 7.35 -15.56 -2.53
N ILE A 5 7.19 -15.75 -1.21
CA ILE A 5 6.60 -14.73 -0.35
C ILE A 5 7.58 -13.58 -0.15
N GLN A 6 8.86 -13.90 0.04
CA GLN A 6 9.90 -12.91 0.24
C GLN A 6 10.10 -12.04 -1.01
N GLU A 7 10.16 -12.66 -2.18
CA GLU A 7 10.22 -11.95 -3.46
C GLU A 7 9.01 -11.03 -3.66
N ARG A 8 7.79 -11.55 -3.44
CA ARG A 8 6.57 -10.74 -3.52
C ARG A 8 6.60 -9.55 -2.56
N VAL A 9 7.03 -9.76 -1.32
CA VAL A 9 7.09 -8.70 -0.30
C VAL A 9 8.03 -7.59 -0.74
N LEU A 10 9.19 -7.93 -1.30
CA LEU A 10 10.14 -6.96 -1.83
C LEU A 10 9.59 -6.22 -3.06
N GLU A 11 8.98 -6.94 -4.00
CA GLU A 11 8.39 -6.36 -5.21
C GLU A 11 7.25 -5.38 -4.87
N VAL A 12 6.35 -5.77 -3.95
CA VAL A 12 5.27 -4.91 -3.46
C VAL A 12 5.82 -3.66 -2.78
N ALA A 13 6.85 -3.81 -1.95
CA ALA A 13 7.46 -2.69 -1.25
C ALA A 13 8.10 -1.71 -2.23
N GLN A 14 8.85 -2.21 -3.20
CA GLN A 14 9.46 -1.41 -4.26
C GLN A 14 8.40 -0.67 -5.08
N TYR A 15 7.33 -1.35 -5.48
CA TYR A 15 6.21 -0.72 -6.16
C TYR A 15 5.61 0.43 -5.34
N ILE A 16 5.39 0.24 -4.03
CA ILE A 16 4.86 1.31 -3.16
C ILE A 16 5.83 2.50 -3.10
N ILE A 17 7.14 2.24 -3.06
CA ILE A 17 8.16 3.28 -3.05
C ILE A 17 8.12 4.12 -4.32
N ASP A 18 8.10 3.44 -5.48
CA ASP A 18 8.18 4.09 -6.78
C ASP A 18 6.89 4.82 -7.15
N SER A 19 5.73 4.19 -6.91
CA SER A 19 4.41 4.74 -7.26
C SER A 19 3.82 5.67 -6.20
N LYS A 20 4.32 5.60 -4.96
CA LYS A 20 3.75 6.25 -3.77
C LYS A 20 2.28 5.90 -3.50
N ASP A 21 1.79 4.80 -4.05
CA ASP A 21 0.39 4.42 -3.98
C ASP A 21 -0.04 3.89 -2.60
N THR A 22 -1.36 3.90 -2.35
CA THR A 22 -1.94 3.29 -1.15
C THR A 22 -1.92 1.77 -1.21
N ILE A 23 -1.90 1.14 -0.03
CA ILE A 23 -2.18 -0.31 0.16
C ILE A 23 -3.37 -0.80 -0.66
N ARG A 24 -4.45 -0.01 -0.76
CA ARG A 24 -5.66 -0.41 -1.50
C ARG A 24 -5.43 -0.49 -3.01
N LYS A 25 -4.67 0.45 -3.57
CA LYS A 25 -4.33 0.45 -4.99
C LYS A 25 -3.32 -0.65 -5.28
N THR A 26 -2.27 -0.77 -4.48
CA THR A 26 -1.28 -1.84 -4.59
C THR A 26 -1.95 -3.21 -4.54
N ALA A 27 -2.88 -3.43 -3.62
CA ALA A 27 -3.66 -4.67 -3.55
C ALA A 27 -4.39 -5.01 -4.86
N LYS A 28 -4.95 -4.01 -5.55
CA LYS A 28 -5.59 -4.21 -6.86
C LYS A 28 -4.58 -4.58 -7.95
N VAL A 29 -3.43 -3.91 -7.98
CA VAL A 29 -2.36 -4.17 -8.96
C VAL A 29 -1.82 -5.58 -8.83
N PHE A 30 -1.57 -6.03 -7.60
CA PHE A 30 -1.01 -7.36 -7.32
C PHE A 30 -2.06 -8.47 -7.18
N GLY A 31 -3.34 -8.18 -7.42
CA GLY A 31 -4.41 -9.17 -7.37
C GLY A 31 -4.61 -9.84 -6.01
N VAL A 32 -4.28 -9.16 -4.91
CA VAL A 32 -4.38 -9.69 -3.54
C VAL A 32 -5.26 -8.83 -2.66
N SER A 33 -5.63 -9.35 -1.48
CA SER A 33 -6.40 -8.56 -0.52
C SER A 33 -5.57 -7.43 0.10
N LYS A 34 -6.24 -6.33 0.47
CA LYS A 34 -5.63 -5.24 1.26
C LYS A 34 -4.95 -5.78 2.53
N SER A 35 -5.58 -6.74 3.21
CA SER A 35 -5.05 -7.33 4.44
C SER A 35 -3.77 -8.14 4.19
N THR A 36 -3.65 -8.77 3.01
CA THR A 36 -2.44 -9.47 2.59
C THR A 36 -1.27 -8.49 2.44
N ILE A 37 -1.47 -7.40 1.70
CA ILE A 37 -0.44 -6.35 1.55
C ILE A 37 -0.10 -5.74 2.92
N HIS A 38 -1.09 -5.50 3.78
CA HIS A 38 -0.82 -4.97 5.11
C HIS A 38 0.10 -5.90 5.91
N LYS A 39 -0.22 -7.19 6.02
CA LYS A 39 0.64 -8.16 6.71
C LYS A 39 2.04 -8.23 6.09
N ASP A 40 2.12 -8.20 4.77
CA ASP A 40 3.40 -8.19 4.06
C ASP A 40 4.25 -6.99 4.45
N MET A 41 3.68 -5.78 4.48
CA MET A 41 4.43 -4.55 4.78
C MET A 41 4.72 -4.37 6.28
N THR A 42 3.81 -4.78 7.17
CA THR A 42 3.97 -4.51 8.61
C THR A 42 4.65 -5.63 9.39
N GLU A 43 4.51 -6.88 8.95
CA GLU A 43 5.03 -8.04 9.70
C GLU A 43 6.21 -8.73 9.00
N ARG A 44 6.22 -8.76 7.66
CA ARG A 44 7.19 -9.55 6.88
C ARG A 44 8.34 -8.71 6.37
N LEU A 45 8.05 -7.58 5.74
CA LEU A 45 9.05 -6.68 5.16
C LEU A 45 10.13 -6.24 6.18
N PRO A 46 9.80 -5.86 7.43
CA PRO A 46 10.82 -5.48 8.40
C PRO A 46 11.79 -6.61 8.76
N LYS A 47 11.34 -7.87 8.66
CA LYS A 47 12.18 -9.06 8.91
C LYS A 47 13.08 -9.40 7.72
N ILE A 48 12.69 -8.97 6.52
CA ILE A 48 13.40 -9.25 5.26
C ILE A 48 14.39 -8.11 4.97
N ASN A 49 13.92 -6.87 4.96
CA ASN A 49 14.71 -5.70 4.67
C ASN A 49 14.20 -4.48 5.47
N PRO A 50 14.83 -4.15 6.61
CA PRO A 50 14.37 -3.06 7.48
C PRO A 50 14.51 -1.67 6.82
N VAL A 51 15.48 -1.48 5.93
CA VAL A 51 15.71 -0.20 5.24
C VAL A 51 14.55 0.11 4.29
N ILE A 52 14.17 -0.88 3.45
CA ILE A 52 13.02 -0.75 2.55
C ILE A 52 11.72 -0.63 3.35
N ALA A 53 11.62 -1.30 4.49
CA ALA A 53 10.46 -1.19 5.38
C ALA A 53 10.24 0.24 5.87
N GLU A 54 11.30 0.93 6.28
CA GLU A 54 11.22 2.31 6.75
C GLU A 54 10.81 3.30 5.63
N GLN A 55 11.37 3.13 4.44
CA GLN A 55 11.00 3.92 3.26
C GLN A 55 9.52 3.72 2.90
N THR A 56 9.08 2.47 2.85
CA THR A 56 7.69 2.10 2.58
C THR A 56 6.76 2.69 3.66
N HIS A 57 7.15 2.57 4.93
CA HIS A 57 6.39 3.10 6.07
C HIS A 57 6.16 4.61 5.95
N THR A 58 7.19 5.37 5.59
CA THR A 58 7.09 6.83 5.40
C THR A 58 6.01 7.20 4.37
N ILE A 59 5.96 6.48 3.25
CA ILE A 59 4.94 6.70 2.21
C ILE A 59 3.55 6.31 2.68
N LEU A 60 3.44 5.21 3.45
CA LEU A 60 2.17 4.77 4.01
C LEU A 60 1.63 5.76 5.05
N GLU A 61 2.48 6.39 5.86
CA GLU A 61 2.10 7.44 6.80
C GLU A 61 1.65 8.71 6.10
N LEU A 62 2.37 9.16 5.05
CA LEU A 62 1.91 10.27 4.21
C LEU A 62 0.50 9.99 3.65
N ASN A 63 0.31 8.78 3.12
CA ASN A 63 -1.00 8.34 2.63
C ASN A 63 -2.08 8.35 3.73
N LYS A 64 -1.75 7.95 4.96
CA LYS A 64 -2.70 8.01 6.08
C LYS A 64 -3.06 9.46 6.42
N ALA A 65 -2.07 10.36 6.46
CA ALA A 65 -2.29 11.77 6.71
C ALA A 65 -3.25 12.38 5.68
N GLU A 66 -3.07 12.08 4.38
CA GLU A 66 -3.92 12.59 3.30
C GLU A 66 -5.27 11.85 3.13
N ARG A 67 -5.56 10.85 3.97
CA ARG A 67 -6.77 10.02 3.86
C ARG A 67 -8.04 10.86 3.89
N HIS A 68 -8.11 11.86 4.76
CA HIS A 68 -9.29 12.71 4.93
C HIS A 68 -9.57 13.54 3.66
N ILE A 69 -8.53 14.08 3.03
CA ILE A 69 -8.61 14.82 1.76
C ILE A 69 -9.20 13.92 0.67
N ARG A 70 -8.68 12.69 0.55
CA ARG A 70 -9.20 11.71 -0.42
C ARG A 70 -10.61 11.26 -0.11
N GLY A 71 -10.97 11.13 1.16
CA GLY A 71 -12.33 10.86 1.61
C GLY A 71 -13.31 11.94 1.16
N GLY A 72 -12.96 13.21 1.37
CA GLY A 72 -13.76 14.35 0.89
C GLY A 72 -13.94 14.36 -0.63
N LYS A 73 -12.85 14.11 -1.38
CA LYS A 73 -12.91 13.97 -2.86
C LYS A 73 -13.82 12.82 -3.29
N ALA A 74 -13.74 11.66 -2.61
CA ALA A 74 -14.56 10.49 -2.92
C ALA A 74 -16.05 10.76 -2.70
N THR A 75 -16.42 11.43 -1.60
CA THR A 75 -17.81 11.84 -1.35
C THR A 75 -18.29 12.78 -2.45
N LYS A 76 -17.53 13.83 -2.78
CA LYS A 76 -17.88 14.78 -3.85
C LYS A 76 -18.11 14.08 -5.20
N LEU A 77 -17.24 13.14 -5.57
CA LEU A 77 -17.37 12.36 -6.81
C LEU A 77 -18.61 11.46 -6.80
N LYS A 78 -18.92 10.82 -5.66
CA LYS A 78 -20.10 9.96 -5.54
C LYS A 78 -21.39 10.71 -5.88
N TYR A 79 -21.55 11.93 -5.39
CA TYR A 79 -22.77 12.71 -5.64
C TYR A 79 -22.78 13.38 -7.02
N LYS A 80 -21.62 13.76 -7.57
CA LYS A 80 -21.53 14.28 -8.95
C LYS A 80 -21.78 13.23 -10.03
N ALA A 81 -21.61 11.94 -9.72
CA ALA A 81 -21.84 10.85 -10.66
C ALA A 81 -23.31 10.35 -10.65
N VAL A 82 -24.15 10.95 -9.81
CA VAL A 82 -25.58 10.61 -9.67
C VAL A 82 -26.46 11.67 -10.36
N ASP A 83 -25.88 12.77 -10.85
CA ASP A 83 -26.46 13.70 -11.82
C ASP A 83 -26.18 13.22 -13.25
#